data_AF-A0A6A3HK73-F1
#
_entry.id   AF-A0A6A3HK73-F1
#
_cell.length_a   1.000
_cell.length_b   1.000
_cell.length_c   1.000
_cell.angle_alpha   90.00
_cell.angle_beta   90.00
_cell.angle_gamma   90.00
#
_symmetry.space_group_name_H-M   'P 1'
#
loop_
_entity.id
_entity.type
_entity.pdbx_description
1 polymer ?
#
loop_
_entity_poly.entity_id
_entity_poly.type
_entity_poly.pdbx_seq_one_letter_code
_entity_poly.pdbx_strand_id
1 'polypeptide(L)'
;MLMPVHLERVSGDLLACRTSCDVDVMMGTAAGPVNVAKVCCIIVDDDEDEFLLGNPTLVALGIDVGHQMEQLPMSGSGVYAV
;
A
#
# COMPACT_ATOMS: atom_id res chain seq x y z
N MET A 1 17.83 -13.99 -12.47
CA MET A 1 16.39 -13.72 -12.61
C MET A 1 15.85 -13.41 -11.23
N LEU A 2 15.28 -12.22 -11.00
CA LEU A 2 14.46 -11.99 -9.82
C LEU A 2 13.14 -12.75 -9.98
N MET A 3 12.67 -13.38 -8.90
CA MET A 3 11.35 -14.00 -8.90
C MET A 3 10.28 -12.91 -8.98
N PRO A 4 9.23 -13.06 -9.81
CA PRO A 4 8.14 -12.09 -9.86
C PRO A 4 7.42 -12.01 -8.52
N VAL A 5 7.07 -10.79 -8.12
CA VAL A 5 6.17 -10.52 -6.99
C VAL A 5 4.75 -10.66 -7.49
N HIS A 6 3.90 -11.37 -6.75
CA HIS A 6 2.49 -11.53 -7.11
C HIS A 6 1.66 -10.64 -6.19
N LEU A 7 0.91 -9.71 -6.78
CA LEU A 7 -0.07 -8.88 -6.08
C LEU A 7 -1.44 -9.55 -6.21
N GLU A 8 -2.11 -9.76 -5.08
CA GLU A 8 -3.52 -10.14 -5.06
C GLU A 8 -4.37 -8.89 -4.98
N ARG A 9 -5.23 -8.69 -5.98
CA ARG A 9 -6.14 -7.54 -6.02
C ARG A 9 -7.45 -7.90 -5.31
N VAL A 10 -8.25 -6.88 -5.01
CA VAL A 10 -9.56 -7.06 -4.33
C VAL A 10 -10.50 -7.97 -5.14
N SER A 11 -10.36 -8.05 -6.46
CA SER A 11 -11.14 -8.96 -7.30
C SER A 11 -10.69 -10.43 -7.22
N GLY A 12 -9.62 -10.74 -6.47
CA GLY A 12 -9.05 -12.08 -6.33
C GLY A 12 -8.13 -12.49 -7.48
N ASP A 13 -7.89 -11.61 -8.46
CA ASP A 13 -6.89 -11.84 -9.50
C ASP A 13 -5.46 -11.62 -8.98
N LEU A 14 -4.54 -12.46 -9.48
CA LEU A 14 -3.11 -12.38 -9.18
C LEU A 14 -2.36 -11.74 -10.34
N LEU A 15 -1.72 -10.60 -10.07
CA LEU A 15 -0.91 -9.88 -11.03
C LEU A 15 0.58 -10.14 -10.76
N ALA A 16 1.30 -10.66 -11.77
CA ALA A 16 2.72 -10.95 -11.67
C ALA A 16 3.56 -9.73 -12.07
N CYS A 17 4.10 -9.02 -11.09
CA CYS A 17 4.99 -7.89 -11.28
C CYS A 17 6.45 -8.34 -11.35
N ARG A 18 7.17 -7.89 -12.38
CA ARG A 18 8.56 -8.31 -12.65
C ARG A 18 9.58 -7.21 -12.44
N THR A 19 9.11 -5.98 -12.28
CA THR A 19 9.95 -4.80 -12.20
C THR A 19 9.76 -4.15 -10.85
N SER A 20 10.88 -3.75 -10.26
CA SER A 20 10.93 -2.99 -9.01
C SER A 20 12.00 -1.92 -9.12
N CYS A 21 11.81 -0.82 -8.40
CA CYS A 21 12.78 0.25 -8.31
C CYS A 21 12.79 0.86 -6.91
N ASP A 22 13.95 1.37 -6.50
CA ASP A 22 14.04 2.20 -5.31
C ASP A 22 13.80 3.65 -5.70
N VAL A 23 12.89 4.31 -4.99
CA VAL A 23 12.55 5.72 -5.22
C VAL A 23 12.58 6.50 -3.90
N ASP A 24 12.94 7.78 -3.99
CA ASP A 24 12.78 8.73 -2.89
C ASP A 24 11.41 9.40 -3.06
N VAL A 25 10.54 9.26 -2.06
CA VAL A 25 9.16 9.72 -2.09
C VAL A 25 9.02 10.98 -1.24
N MET A 26 8.77 12.12 -1.90
CA MET A 26 8.44 13.38 -1.22
C MET A 26 6.93 13.61 -1.24
N MET A 27 6.32 13.69 -0.06
CA MET A 27 4.89 13.93 0.12
C MET A 27 4.65 15.29 0.75
N GLY A 28 3.74 16.07 0.18
CA GLY A 28 3.18 17.25 0.85
C GLY A 28 2.10 16.82 1.83
N THR A 29 2.33 17.00 3.13
CA THR A 29 1.31 16.76 4.15
C THR A 29 0.87 18.07 4.80
N ALA A 30 -0.27 18.07 5.50
CA ALA A 30 -0.74 19.24 6.25
C ALA A 30 0.25 19.67 7.36
N ALA A 31 1.04 18.74 7.89
CA ALA A 31 2.08 19.02 8.88
C ALA A 31 3.40 19.53 8.26
N GLY A 32 3.51 19.51 6.93
CA GLY A 32 4.72 19.86 6.18
C GLY A 32 5.17 18.77 5.21
N PRO A 33 6.23 19.02 4.43
CA PRO A 33 6.78 18.02 3.52
C PRO A 33 7.43 16.87 4.32
N VAL A 34 7.21 15.64 3.85
CA VAL A 34 7.82 14.42 4.38
C VAL A 34 8.60 13.73 3.27
N ASN A 35 9.82 13.29 3.56
CA ASN A 35 10.66 12.55 2.63
C ASN A 35 10.91 11.13 3.17
N VAL A 36 10.57 10.13 2.37
CA VAL A 36 10.90 8.72 2.63
C VAL A 36 11.88 8.27 1.57
N ALA A 37 13.11 7.99 1.98
CA ALA A 37 14.18 7.62 1.06
C ALA A 37 14.21 6.10 0.81
N LYS A 38 14.64 5.71 -0.40
CA LYS A 38 14.86 4.30 -0.80
C LYS A 38 13.65 3.40 -0.54
N VAL A 39 12.47 3.86 -0.92
CA VAL A 39 11.26 3.03 -0.91
C VAL A 39 11.36 2.05 -2.07
N CYS A 40 11.38 0.76 -1.77
CA CYS A 40 11.30 -0.28 -2.78
C CYS A 40 9.86 -0.34 -3.29
N CYS A 41 9.67 0.09 -4.54
CA CYS A 41 8.39 0.10 -5.23
C CYS A 41 8.31 -1.03 -6.24
N ILE A 42 7.11 -1.59 -6.38
CA ILE A 42 6.77 -2.56 -7.42
C ILE A 42 6.11 -1.80 -8.55
N ILE A 43 6.60 -1.99 -9.77
CA ILE A 43 5.95 -1.41 -10.96
C ILE A 43 4.85 -2.37 -11.41
N VAL A 44 3.67 -1.81 -11.54
CA VAL A 44 2.44 -2.50 -11.92
C VAL A 44 2.13 -2.08 -13.35
N ASP A 45 2.25 -3.02 -14.29
CA ASP A 45 1.96 -2.79 -15.72
C ASP A 45 0.45 -2.95 -15.97
N ASP A 46 -0.32 -1.94 -15.58
CA ASP A 46 -1.79 -1.85 -15.67
C ASP A 46 -2.18 -0.40 -16.03
N ASP A 47 -3.43 -0.19 -16.41
CA ASP A 47 -3.99 1.10 -16.85
C ASP A 47 -4.33 2.04 -15.68
N GLU A 48 -4.02 1.65 -14.43
CA GLU A 48 -4.20 2.47 -13.23
C GLU A 48 -3.08 3.52 -13.09
N ASP A 49 -3.46 4.78 -12.94
CA ASP A 49 -2.54 5.93 -12.83
C ASP A 49 -2.20 6.31 -11.37
N GLU A 50 -2.46 5.44 -10.41
CA GLU A 50 -2.34 5.72 -8.98
C GLU A 50 -1.01 5.23 -8.37
N PHE A 51 -0.38 6.06 -7.54
CA PHE A 51 0.75 5.65 -6.71
C PHE A 51 0.29 5.14 -5.34
N LEU A 52 0.30 3.81 -5.16
CA LEU A 52 -0.13 3.18 -3.91
C LEU A 52 1.01 3.13 -2.88
N LEU A 53 0.80 3.79 -1.75
CA LEU A 53 1.66 3.65 -0.57
C LEU A 53 1.22 2.44 0.25
N GLY A 54 2.03 1.38 0.22
CA GLY A 54 1.79 0.18 1.00
C GLY A 54 1.85 0.41 2.52
N ASN A 55 1.23 -0.50 3.26
CA ASN A 55 1.17 -0.48 4.73
C ASN A 55 2.53 -0.27 5.43
N PRO A 56 3.65 -0.90 5.01
CA PRO A 56 4.94 -0.68 5.65
C PRO A 56 5.37 0.79 5.65
N THR A 57 5.13 1.50 4.55
CA THR A 57 5.45 2.94 4.45
C THR A 57 4.50 3.78 5.28
N LEU A 58 3.20 3.47 5.28
CA LEU A 58 2.22 4.18 6.10
C LEU A 58 2.52 4.04 7.61
N VAL A 59 2.82 2.82 8.08
CA VAL A 59 3.19 2.56 9.48
C VAL A 59 4.47 3.30 9.85
N ALA A 60 5.47 3.35 8.96
CA ALA A 60 6.70 4.12 9.18
C ALA A 60 6.44 5.64 9.32
N LEU A 61 5.34 6.14 8.74
CA LEU A 61 4.88 7.52 8.88
C LEU A 61 3.99 7.74 10.12
N GLY A 62 3.77 6.70 10.94
CA GLY A 62 2.86 6.76 12.09
C GLY A 62 1.38 6.60 11.72
N ILE A 63 1.08 6.20 10.48
CA ILE A 63 -0.28 5.93 10.00
C ILE A 63 -0.53 4.43 10.07
N ASP A 64 -1.08 3.98 11.19
CA ASP A 64 -1.53 2.59 11.35
C ASP A 64 -3.06 2.53 11.26
N VAL A 65 -3.58 2.21 10.07
CA VAL A 65 -5.02 2.12 9.82
C VAL A 65 -5.62 0.90 10.54
N GLY A 66 -4.89 -0.21 10.67
CA GLY A 66 -5.37 -1.41 11.33
C GLY A 66 -5.66 -1.15 12.81
N HIS A 67 -4.69 -0.57 13.52
CA HIS A 67 -4.87 -0.17 14.92
C HIS A 67 -5.98 0.88 15.10
N GLN A 68 -6.12 1.82 14.16
CA GLN A 68 -7.23 2.79 14.20
C GLN A 68 -8.59 2.12 13.99
N MET A 69 -8.67 1.10 13.13
CA MET A 69 -9.90 0.34 12.88
C MET A 69 -10.31 -0.51 14.08
N GLU A 70 -9.36 -1.10 14.82
CA GLU A 70 -9.66 -1.88 16.04
C GLU A 70 -10.38 -1.06 17.12
N GLN A 71 -10.14 0.26 17.15
CA GLN A 71 -10.78 1.17 18.10
C GLN A 71 -12.18 1.61 17.65
N LEU A 72 -12.57 1.31 16.41
CA LEU A 72 -13.93 1.57 15.95
C LEU A 72 -14.87 0.54 16.59
N PRO A 73 -16.01 0.97 17.17
CA PRO A 73 -17.02 0.03 17.59
C PRO A 73 -17.49 -0.72 16.34
N MET A 74 -17.20 -2.04 16.30
CA MET A 74 -17.79 -2.97 15.34
C MET A 74 -19.30 -2.87 15.47
N SER A 75 -19.89 -1.99 14.67
CA SER A 75 -21.33 -1.86 14.52
C SER A 75 -21.73 -3.07 13.69
N GLY A 76 -21.96 -4.19 14.38
CA GLY A 76 -22.29 -5.46 13.75
C GLY A 76 -23.54 -5.35 12.89
N SER A 77 -23.36 -5.11 11.60
CA SER A 77 -24.27 -5.50 10.53
C SER A 77 -23.52 -5.41 9.19
N GLY A 78 -22.98 -6.53 8.73
CA GLY A 78 -22.31 -6.61 7.44
C GLY A 78 -21.23 -7.68 7.42
N VAL A 79 -21.66 -8.92 7.19
CA VAL A 79 -20.81 -10.10 6.99
C VAL A 79 -19.80 -9.91 5.84
N TYR A 80 -18.53 -10.22 6.09
CA TYR A 80 -17.65 -10.78 5.07
C TYR A 80 -17.25 -12.16 5.58
N ALA A 81 -18.14 -13.13 5.37
CA ALA A 81 -17.73 -14.53 5.38
C ALA A 81 -17.04 -14.77 4.03
N VAL A 82 -15.76 -15.12 4.08
CA VAL A 82 -15.10 -15.91 3.04
C VAL A 82 -15.28 -17.39 3.36
#